data_AF-A0A183HFV3-F1
#
_entry.id   AF-A0A183HFV3-F1
#
_cell.length_a   1.000
_cell.length_b   1.000
_cell.length_c   1.000
_cell.angle_alpha   90.00
_cell.angle_beta   90.00
_cell.angle_gamma   90.00
#
_symmetry.space_group_name_H-M   'P 1'
#
loop_
_entity.id
_entity.type
_entity.pdbx_description
1 polymer ?
#
loop_
_entity_poly.entity_id
_entity_poly.type
_entity_poly.pdbx_seq_one_letter_code
_entity_poly.pdbx_strand_id
1 'polypeptide(L)' 'MNNGDGEHDIQIAEMSVLKKSSPLPTDSITIKGYDFNEGINYDNLLDCYMYTGFQASHFAQAVQVSM' A
#
# COMPACT_ATOMS: atom_id res chain seq x y z
N MET A 1 -15.74 38.93 14.92
CA MET A 1 -15.25 37.58 14.58
C MET A 1 -14.92 37.62 13.10
N ASN A 2 -13.64 37.50 12.77
CA ASN A 2 -13.16 37.66 11.40
C ASN A 2 -13.30 36.31 10.69
N ASN A 3 -14.18 36.22 9.70
CA ASN A 3 -14.44 34.98 8.96
C ASN A 3 -13.28 34.58 8.02
N GLY A 4 -12.20 35.37 7.95
CA GLY A 4 -11.07 35.16 7.04
C GLY A 4 -10.00 34.15 7.49
N ASP A 5 -9.91 33.85 8.79
CA ASP A 5 -8.83 32.99 9.32
C ASP A 5 -9.11 31.50 9.02
N GLY A 6 -10.37 31.07 9.14
CA GLY A 6 -10.76 29.67 8.89
C GLY A 6 -10.77 29.30 7.40
N GLU A 7 -11.07 30.24 6.51
CA GLU A 7 -11.05 29.99 5.05
C GLU A 7 -9.61 29.79 4.55
N HIS A 8 -8.67 30.55 5.08
CA HIS A 8 -7.24 30.43 4.78
C HIS A 8 -6.66 29.09 5.28
N ASP A 9 -7.03 28.66 6.49
CA ASP A 9 -6.58 27.37 7.05
C ASP A 9 -7.10 26.17 6.22
N ILE A 10 -8.34 26.24 5.75
CA ILE A 10 -8.92 25.24 4.85
C ILE A 10 -8.16 25.21 3.52
N GLN A 11 -7.86 26.36 2.93
CA GLN A 11 -7.08 26.42 1.68
C GLN A 11 -5.70 25.77 1.83
N ILE A 12 -5.01 25.99 2.96
CA ILE A 12 -3.72 25.34 3.22
C ILE A 12 -3.87 23.81 3.37
N ALA A 13 -4.90 23.36 4.07
CA ALA A 13 -5.18 21.94 4.23
C ALA A 13 -5.50 21.27 2.89
N GLU A 14 -6.33 21.90 2.05
CA GLU A 14 -6.66 21.43 0.71
C GLU A 14 -5.41 21.30 -0.17
N MET A 15 -4.57 22.34 -0.20
CA MET A 15 -3.32 22.31 -0.98
C MET A 15 -2.35 21.21 -0.52
N SER A 16 -2.37 20.88 0.77
CA SER A 16 -1.47 19.88 1.36
C SER A 16 -1.97 18.45 1.14
N VAL A 17 -3.27 18.20 1.31
CA VAL A 17 -3.89 16.86 1.23
C VAL A 17 -4.19 16.47 -0.22
N LEU A 18 -4.58 17.41 -1.08
CA LEU A 18 -5.02 17.15 -2.46
C LEU A 18 -3.90 17.25 -3.49
N LYS A 19 -2.64 17.07 -3.05
CA LYS A 19 -1.50 17.07 -3.96
C LYS A 19 -1.61 15.90 -4.95
N LYS A 20 -1.55 16.20 -6.25
CA LYS A 20 -1.55 15.18 -7.30
C LYS A 20 -0.34 14.26 -7.16
N SER A 21 -0.57 12.95 -7.29
CA SER A 21 0.49 11.94 -7.31
C SER A 21 1.12 11.80 -8.70
N SER A 22 2.37 11.36 -8.70
CA SER A 22 3.05 10.90 -9.91
C SER A 22 2.65 9.46 -10.24
N PRO A 23 2.70 9.04 -11.52
CA PRO A 23 2.50 7.63 -11.88
C PRO A 23 3.61 6.75 -11.27
N LEU A 24 3.24 5.50 -10.96
CA LEU A 24 4.18 4.49 -10.49
C LEU A 24 4.89 3.79 -11.65
N PRO A 25 6.09 3.21 -11.43
CA PRO A 25 6.73 2.30 -12.38
C PRO A 25 5.83 1.14 -12.80
N THR A 26 5.99 0.66 -14.04
CA THR A 26 5.16 -0.43 -14.60
C THR A 26 5.35 -1.78 -13.91
N ASP A 27 6.47 -1.98 -13.23
CA ASP A 27 6.83 -3.16 -12.45
C ASP A 27 6.43 -3.04 -10.97
N SER A 28 5.71 -1.98 -10.59
CA SER A 28 5.24 -1.81 -9.21
C SER A 28 4.28 -2.92 -8.82
N ILE A 29 4.61 -3.63 -7.74
CA ILE A 29 3.75 -4.67 -7.19
C ILE A 29 2.49 -4.07 -6.56
N THR A 30 1.35 -4.70 -6.81
CA THR A 30 0.08 -4.36 -6.15
C THR A 30 -0.01 -5.10 -4.82
N ILE A 31 -0.41 -4.42 -3.76
CA ILE A 31 -0.67 -5.06 -2.47
C ILE A 31 -1.96 -5.88 -2.57
N LYS A 32 -1.85 -7.20 -2.41
CA LYS A 32 -2.97 -8.15 -2.45
C LYS A 32 -2.64 -9.36 -1.57
N GLY A 33 -3.46 -9.58 -0.53
CA GLY A 33 -3.35 -10.77 0.32
C GLY A 33 -3.98 -12.01 -0.33
N TYR A 34 -3.73 -13.16 0.29
CA TYR A 34 -4.37 -14.43 -0.09
C TYR A 34 -5.89 -14.36 0.11
N ASP A 35 -6.66 -14.83 -0.87
CA ASP A 35 -8.12 -14.93 -0.78
C ASP A 35 -8.53 -16.31 -0.26
N PHE A 36 -8.98 -16.38 0.99
CA PHE A 36 -9.43 -17.65 1.59
C PHE A 36 -10.71 -18.21 0.95
N ASN A 37 -11.42 -17.46 0.11
CA ASN A 37 -12.50 -18.01 -0.70
C ASN A 37 -11.98 -19.00 -1.76
N GLU A 38 -10.68 -18.98 -2.08
CA GLU A 38 -10.01 -19.95 -2.96
C GLU A 38 -9.65 -21.26 -2.23
N GLY A 39 -10.06 -21.40 -0.96
CA GLY A 39 -9.76 -22.55 -0.11
C GLY A 39 -8.48 -22.36 0.71
N ILE A 40 -7.99 -23.44 1.33
CA ILE A 40 -6.77 -23.42 2.13
C ILE A 40 -5.66 -24.10 1.32
N ASN A 41 -4.87 -23.28 0.62
CA ASN A 41 -3.64 -23.70 -0.06
C ASN A 41 -2.45 -22.99 0.58
N TYR A 42 -1.62 -23.75 1.30
CA TYR A 42 -0.49 -23.19 2.05
C TYR A 42 0.62 -22.66 1.15
N ASP A 43 0.88 -23.29 0.01
CA ASP A 43 1.90 -22.82 -0.93
C ASP A 43 1.48 -21.45 -1.48
N ASN A 44 0.25 -21.34 -1.99
CA ASN A 44 -0.27 -20.07 -2.50
C ASN A 44 -0.38 -18.99 -1.40
N LEU A 45 -0.73 -19.37 -0.17
CA LEU A 45 -0.76 -18.46 0.98
C LEU A 45 0.61 -17.86 1.25
N LEU A 46 1.66 -18.69 1.28
CA LEU A 46 3.03 -18.26 1.53
C LEU A 46 3.58 -17.45 0.34
N ASP A 47 3.23 -17.80 -0.90
CA ASP A 47 3.59 -17.01 -2.09
C ASP A 47 2.96 -15.62 -2.05
N CYS A 48 1.71 -15.52 -1.59
CA CYS A 48 1.01 -14.24 -1.42
C CYS A 48 1.66 -13.31 -0.39
N TYR A 49 2.57 -13.80 0.46
CA TYR A 49 3.29 -12.94 1.40
C TYR A 49 4.15 -11.91 0.67
N MET A 50 4.62 -12.19 -0.55
CA MET A 50 5.34 -11.23 -1.38
C MET A 50 4.52 -9.94 -1.59
N TYR A 51 3.19 -10.07 -1.70
CA TYR A 51 2.26 -8.99 -2.00
C TYR A 51 1.46 -8.50 -0.78
N THR A 52 1.71 -9.03 0.42
CA THR A 52 0.94 -8.69 1.62
C THR A 52 1.49 -7.44 2.34
N GLY A 53 2.79 -7.18 2.24
CA GLY A 53 3.45 -6.02 2.85
C GLY A 53 4.10 -6.32 4.21
N PHE A 54 4.81 -5.31 4.73
CA PHE A 54 5.51 -5.37 6.02
C PHE A 54 6.40 -6.62 6.17
N GLN A 55 6.31 -7.33 7.31
CA GLN A 55 7.13 -8.51 7.58
C GLN A 55 6.77 -9.72 6.71
N ALA A 56 5.56 -9.78 6.16
CA ALA A 56 5.19 -10.84 5.21
C ALA A 56 6.04 -10.73 3.94
N SER A 57 6.16 -9.53 3.36
CA SER A 57 7.02 -9.32 2.18
C SER A 57 8.49 -9.62 2.48
N HIS A 58 9.00 -9.24 3.65
CA HIS A 58 10.37 -9.60 4.04
C HIS A 58 10.58 -11.12 4.16
N PHE A 59 9.59 -11.85 4.70
CA PHE A 59 9.64 -13.31 4.78
C PHE A 59 9.71 -13.93 3.38
N ALA A 60 8.83 -13.51 2.46
CA ALA A 60 8.82 -14.01 1.09
C ALA A 60 10.13 -13.71 0.34
N GLN A 61 10.71 -12.53 0.53
CA GLN A 61 12.03 -12.16 0.00
C GLN A 61 13.14 -13.07 0.55
N ALA A 62 13.12 -13.40 1.84
CA ALA A 62 14.10 -14.30 2.44
C ALA A 62 13.99 -15.72 1.88
N VAL A 63 12.78 -16.21 1.64
CA VAL A 63 12.55 -17.50 0.98
C VAL A 63 13.17 -17.51 -0.42
N GLN A 64 12.96 -16.44 -1.21
CA GLN A 64 13.49 -16.34 -2.58
C GLN A 64 15.03 -16.28 -2.65
N VAL A 65 15.70 -15.67 -1.67
CA VAL A 65 17.17 -15.59 -1.62
C VAL A 65 17.81 -16.89 -1.12
N SER A 66 17.05 -17.74 -0.44
CA SER A 66 17.54 -19.00 0.15
C SER A 66 17.39 -20.21 -0.77
N MET A 67 16.66 -20.08 -1.87
CA MET A 67 16.45 -21.11 -2.90
C MET A 67 17.37 -20.87 -4.10
#